data_AF-A0A150FY29-F1
#
_entry.id   AF-A0A150FY29-F1
#
_cell.length_a   1.000
_cell.length_b   1.000
_cell.length_c   1.000
_cell.angle_alpha   90.00
_cell.angle_beta   90.00
_cell.angle_gamma   90.00
#
_symmetry.space_group_name_H-M   'P 1'
#
loop_
_entity.id
_entity.type
_entity.pdbx_description
1 polymer ?
#
loop_
_entity_poly.entity_id
_entity_poly.type
_entity_poly.pdbx_seq_one_letter_code
_entity_poly.pdbx_strand_id
1 'polypeptide(L)'
;MASSTSLASLEGEMKGVDTSIKKLESQIVEVEEKLSEPGISEEEKQRLRKKEDYLRKEKEQLCKEKEQLRKKEEQLREEKLLRLKEEERLAAAGAGTSSAAAGPPLKVLLSEAPQLHPHSCTSSSGTTTGEGVRAWEIRYKGEEAIQLYLLVQLINKWAIVRLKLSRLGRGSGGLSCLILSGLIKYGASALLRSLLRKLVLWAKNTNVPVEEATWSEAQQLVAAPPSLVTYSDFGKAIIGFFDGIKVSVLVLFDELQSFLQPTVNSDLDKPGAEYIRDVLKQLLGSSPNYVLWCVTSSSMALMWLSIAAMPTYGFTLMTKAMQAQKEWKLGLAGLSDKQRSVVLDLAFTGVGADISFLDSGLQCFLMPHLQRIDSGRFYFKDQYQAQLLQMIINIDGRLRTRWDHLECSATLTQLDWGWQLLRLGEVADFLFGARSRWEDRPPGSDGLKTELQVLGSEYNSGDQNWYSKHNAWLQTHLDYLVFFLRSGSAAMR
;
A
#
# COMPACT_ATOMS: atom_id res chain seq x y z
N MET A 1 31.73 6.32 18.44
CA MET A 1 31.81 7.75 18.87
C MET A 1 31.38 8.77 17.80
N ALA A 2 31.06 8.39 16.55
CA ALA A 2 30.68 9.35 15.50
C ALA A 2 29.20 9.82 15.50
N SER A 3 28.32 9.30 16.38
CA SER A 3 26.86 9.58 16.37
C SER A 3 26.42 10.69 17.35
N SER A 4 27.28 11.13 18.26
CA SER A 4 26.96 12.24 19.18
C SER A 4 27.02 13.62 18.51
N THR A 5 27.84 13.77 17.45
CA THR A 5 28.09 15.06 16.78
C THR A 5 26.88 15.62 16.03
N SER A 6 25.92 14.79 15.62
CA SER A 6 24.79 15.23 14.78
C SER A 6 23.66 15.94 15.52
N LEU A 7 23.37 15.55 16.79
CA LEU A 7 22.31 16.22 17.57
C LEU A 7 22.76 17.61 18.03
N ALA A 8 24.00 17.75 18.49
CA ALA A 8 24.54 19.04 18.92
C ALA A 8 24.57 20.07 17.78
N SER A 9 24.84 19.62 16.54
CA SER A 9 24.78 20.46 15.35
C SER A 9 23.36 20.99 15.08
N LEU A 10 22.35 20.11 15.12
CA LEU A 10 20.93 20.49 14.92
C LEU A 10 20.43 21.45 16.00
N GLU A 11 20.83 21.25 17.25
CA GLU A 11 20.46 22.16 18.35
C GLU A 11 21.08 23.56 18.15
N GLY A 12 22.31 23.62 17.61
CA GLY A 12 22.97 24.86 17.22
C GLY A 12 22.22 25.59 16.10
N GLU A 13 21.81 24.88 15.05
CA GLU A 13 21.01 25.43 13.95
C GLU A 13 19.66 25.98 14.44
N MET A 14 18.95 25.23 15.28
CA MET A 14 17.68 25.68 15.86
C MET A 14 17.82 26.97 16.68
N LYS A 15 18.88 27.09 17.50
CA LYS A 15 19.19 28.33 18.24
C LYS A 15 19.49 29.50 17.30
N GLY A 16 20.16 29.23 16.18
CA GLY A 16 20.40 30.21 15.12
C GLY A 16 19.10 30.75 14.53
N VAL A 17 18.20 29.86 14.12
CA VAL A 17 16.88 30.22 13.57
C VAL A 17 16.06 31.01 14.58
N ASP A 18 16.07 30.62 15.87
CA ASP A 18 15.38 31.35 16.93
C ASP A 18 15.87 32.78 17.13
N THR A 19 17.19 32.98 17.00
CA THR A 19 17.78 34.31 17.09
C THR A 19 17.34 35.18 15.91
N SER A 20 17.27 34.62 14.70
CA SER A 20 16.78 35.31 13.51
C SER A 20 15.29 35.66 13.60
N ILE A 21 14.45 34.75 14.11
CA ILE A 21 13.01 35.01 14.34
C ILE A 21 12.83 36.19 15.31
N LYS A 22 13.53 36.19 16.45
CA LYS A 22 13.46 37.29 17.42
C LYS A 22 13.90 38.63 16.82
N LYS A 23 14.93 38.62 15.97
CA LYS A 23 15.39 39.82 15.27
C LYS A 23 14.32 40.38 14.33
N LEU A 24 13.63 39.52 13.57
CA LEU A 24 12.52 39.94 12.70
C LEU A 24 11.32 40.46 13.51
N GLU A 25 11.02 39.83 14.66
CA GLU A 25 9.98 40.31 15.57
C GLU A 25 10.26 41.74 16.07
N SER A 26 11.49 42.03 16.50
CA SER A 26 11.87 43.40 16.88
C SER A 26 11.72 44.39 15.72
N GLN A 27 12.08 43.99 14.49
CA GLN A 27 11.95 44.86 13.31
C GLN A 27 10.49 45.12 12.92
N ILE A 28 9.60 44.14 13.09
CA ILE A 28 8.16 44.31 12.85
C ILE A 28 7.59 45.31 13.85
N VAL A 29 7.91 45.18 15.15
CA VAL A 29 7.47 46.11 16.19
C VAL A 29 7.94 47.55 15.91
N GLU A 30 9.20 47.73 15.48
CA GLU A 30 9.71 49.05 15.10
C GLU A 30 8.95 49.67 13.92
N VAL A 31 8.54 48.85 12.94
CA VAL A 31 7.74 49.31 11.79
C VAL A 31 6.31 49.65 12.21
N GLU A 32 5.70 48.86 13.10
CA GLU A 32 4.36 49.11 13.66
C GLU A 32 4.33 50.39 14.51
N GLU A 33 5.38 50.64 15.30
CA GLU A 33 5.54 51.87 16.09
C GLU A 33 5.64 53.08 15.17
N LYS A 34 6.49 53.02 14.14
CA LYS A 34 6.57 54.07 13.11
C LYS A 34 5.22 54.29 12.45
N LEU A 35 4.51 53.26 12.02
CA LEU A 35 3.17 53.39 11.41
C LEU A 35 2.13 54.09 12.31
N SER A 36 2.36 54.12 13.62
CA SER A 36 1.48 54.74 14.61
C SER A 36 1.78 56.22 14.87
N GLU A 37 2.91 56.75 14.38
CA GLU A 37 3.27 58.15 14.59
C GLU A 37 2.34 59.11 13.80
N PRO A 38 1.78 60.14 14.45
CA PRO A 38 0.97 61.13 13.78
C PRO A 38 1.83 62.01 12.86
N GLY A 39 1.34 62.30 11.65
CA GLY A 39 2.01 63.20 10.70
C GLY A 39 2.84 62.53 9.61
N ILE A 40 2.88 61.18 9.55
CA ILE A 40 3.53 60.45 8.46
C ILE A 40 2.77 60.64 7.14
N SER A 41 3.52 60.90 6.07
CA SER A 41 2.98 61.01 4.71
C SER A 41 2.36 59.70 4.23
N GLU A 42 1.32 59.74 3.39
CA GLU A 42 0.68 58.53 2.89
C GLU A 42 1.62 57.64 2.05
N GLU A 43 2.58 58.24 1.33
CA GLU A 43 3.60 57.51 0.59
C GLU A 43 4.52 56.70 1.52
N GLU A 44 4.92 57.29 2.64
CA GLU A 44 5.76 56.63 3.65
C GLU A 44 4.99 55.53 4.38
N LYS A 45 3.72 55.75 4.74
CA LYS A 45 2.84 54.68 5.26
C LYS A 45 2.76 53.50 4.29
N GLN A 46 2.59 53.76 2.99
CA GLN A 46 2.51 52.69 2.01
C GLN A 46 3.83 51.90 1.90
N ARG A 47 4.98 52.58 2.00
CA ARG A 47 6.30 51.92 2.06
C ARG A 47 6.47 51.07 3.31
N LEU A 48 6.07 51.59 4.48
CA LEU A 48 6.16 50.86 5.75
C LEU A 48 5.28 49.62 5.76
N ARG A 49 4.04 49.68 5.25
CA ARG A 49 3.16 48.49 5.12
C ARG A 49 3.76 47.40 4.23
N LYS A 50 4.35 47.78 3.09
CA LYS A 50 5.06 46.81 2.21
C LYS A 50 6.25 46.16 2.91
N LYS A 51 6.98 46.92 3.72
CA LYS A 51 8.11 46.41 4.51
C LYS A 51 7.62 45.46 5.61
N GLU A 52 6.55 45.79 6.31
CA GLU A 52 5.91 44.94 7.31
C GLU A 52 5.47 43.60 6.71
N ASP A 53 4.75 43.63 5.58
CA ASP A 53 4.30 42.43 4.86
C ASP A 53 5.47 41.53 4.44
N TYR A 54 6.58 42.14 3.99
CA TYR A 54 7.81 41.41 3.66
C TYR A 54 8.40 40.73 4.90
N LEU A 55 8.57 41.45 6.01
CA LEU A 55 9.12 40.91 7.25
C LEU A 55 8.25 39.79 7.83
N ARG A 56 6.92 39.91 7.75
CA ARG A 56 5.97 38.87 8.17
C ARG A 56 6.12 37.59 7.34
N LYS A 57 6.30 37.71 6.02
CA LYS A 57 6.56 36.55 5.14
C LYS A 57 7.90 35.88 5.43
N GLU A 58 8.95 36.66 5.66
CA GLU A 58 10.28 36.13 6.02
C GLU A 58 10.24 35.40 7.36
N LYS A 59 9.55 35.97 8.36
CA LYS A 59 9.30 35.32 9.65
C LYS A 59 8.53 34.00 9.49
N GLU A 60 7.48 33.98 8.67
CA GLU A 60 6.71 32.76 8.40
C GLU A 60 7.58 31.67 7.78
N GLN A 61 8.50 32.03 6.88
CA GLN A 61 9.44 31.10 6.27
C GLN A 61 10.41 30.51 7.31
N LEU A 62 11.00 31.32 8.19
CA LEU A 62 11.86 30.84 9.27
C LEU A 62 11.11 29.96 10.28
N CYS A 63 9.84 30.24 10.56
CA CYS A 63 9.01 29.36 11.39
C CYS A 63 8.82 27.97 10.75
N LYS A 64 8.64 27.91 9.42
CA LYS A 64 8.57 26.63 8.68
C LYS A 64 9.90 25.87 8.72
N GLU A 65 11.01 26.58 8.57
CA GLU A 65 12.35 26.00 8.70
C GLU A 65 12.61 25.42 10.10
N LYS A 66 12.29 26.19 11.15
CA LYS A 66 12.38 25.73 12.55
C LYS A 66 11.56 24.46 12.79
N GLU A 67 10.36 24.39 12.20
CA GLU A 67 9.49 23.22 12.32
C GLU A 67 10.09 21.99 11.62
N GLN A 68 10.72 22.16 10.46
CA GLN A 68 11.45 21.08 9.80
C GLN A 68 12.64 20.60 10.61
N LEU A 69 13.38 21.50 11.26
CA LEU A 69 14.48 21.13 12.15
C LEU A 69 13.99 20.31 13.37
N ARG A 70 12.86 20.69 13.97
CA ARG A 70 12.24 19.91 15.07
C ARG A 70 11.87 18.48 14.64
N LYS A 71 11.28 18.33 13.46
CA LYS A 71 10.97 17.00 12.90
C LYS A 71 12.22 16.16 12.65
N LYS A 72 13.30 16.76 12.15
CA LYS A 72 14.59 16.07 11.97
C LYS A 72 15.22 15.66 13.30
N GLU A 73 15.14 16.52 14.31
CA GLU A 73 15.63 16.20 15.66
C GLU A 73 14.88 15.01 16.26
N GLU A 74 13.55 14.99 16.14
CA GLU A 74 12.70 13.91 16.63
C GLU A 74 13.02 12.57 15.94
N GLN A 75 13.12 12.56 14.60
CA GLN A 75 13.54 11.38 13.84
C GLN A 75 14.90 10.83 14.31
N LEU A 76 15.86 11.72 14.58
CA LEU A 76 17.18 11.31 15.04
C LEU A 76 17.15 10.75 16.48
N ARG A 77 16.23 11.23 17.34
CA ARG A 77 16.00 10.65 18.67
C ARG A 77 15.37 9.25 18.58
N GLU A 78 14.40 9.06 17.68
CA GLU A 78 13.78 7.76 17.43
C GLU A 78 14.79 6.75 16.87
N GLU A 79 15.63 7.15 15.92
CA GLU A 79 16.67 6.28 15.36
C GLU A 79 17.66 5.83 16.44
N LYS A 80 18.08 6.74 17.33
CA LYS A 80 18.96 6.41 18.47
C LYS A 80 18.30 5.42 19.43
N LEU A 81 17.01 5.58 19.70
CA LEU A 81 16.26 4.66 20.56
C LEU A 81 16.17 3.25 19.94
N LEU A 82 15.96 3.16 18.62
CA LEU A 82 15.93 1.88 17.91
C LEU A 82 17.29 1.17 17.95
N ARG A 83 18.39 1.92 17.75
CA ARG A 83 19.74 1.35 17.84
C ARG A 83 20.05 0.81 19.23
N LEU A 84 19.65 1.54 20.29
CA LEU A 84 19.82 1.06 21.67
C LEU A 84 19.04 -0.24 21.93
N LYS A 85 17.79 -0.32 21.47
CA LYS A 85 16.99 -1.56 21.58
C LYS A 85 17.62 -2.72 20.79
N GLU A 86 18.22 -2.45 19.63
CA GLU A 86 18.90 -3.47 18.85
C GLU A 86 20.16 -3.98 19.54
N GLU A 87 20.97 -3.07 20.11
CA GLU A 87 22.13 -3.43 20.94
C GLU A 87 21.75 -4.29 22.16
N GLU A 88 20.64 -3.96 22.83
CA GLU A 88 20.10 -4.78 23.94
C GLU A 88 19.67 -6.18 23.49
N ARG A 89 19.02 -6.30 22.33
CA ARG A 89 18.61 -7.61 21.78
C ARG A 89 19.80 -8.47 21.40
N LEU A 90 20.84 -7.87 20.81
CA LEU A 90 22.07 -8.57 20.46
C LEU A 90 22.83 -9.04 21.72
N ALA A 91 22.84 -8.23 22.79
CA ALA A 91 23.41 -8.64 24.07
C ALA A 91 22.62 -9.81 24.72
N ALA A 92 21.29 -9.81 24.63
CA ALA A 92 20.45 -10.89 25.16
C ALA A 92 20.55 -12.20 24.37
N ALA A 93 20.72 -12.13 23.04
CA ALA A 93 20.83 -13.31 22.18
C ALA A 93 22.13 -14.11 22.38
N GLY A 94 23.16 -13.51 23.00
CA GLY A 94 24.42 -14.18 23.33
C GLY A 94 24.34 -15.20 24.48
N ALA A 95 23.20 -15.34 25.17
CA ALA A 95 23.11 -16.07 26.44
C ALA A 95 22.13 -17.27 26.50
N GLY A 96 21.53 -17.73 25.39
CA GLY A 96 20.41 -18.69 25.44
C GLY A 96 20.60 -19.99 24.65
N THR A 97 20.81 -21.08 25.38
CA THR A 97 20.88 -22.48 24.92
C THR A 97 19.53 -23.03 24.43
N SER A 98 19.60 -23.88 23.41
CA SER A 98 18.52 -24.54 22.66
C SER A 98 17.58 -25.46 23.47
N SER A 99 16.29 -25.47 23.14
CA SER A 99 15.45 -26.69 23.21
C SER A 99 14.18 -26.54 22.35
N ALA A 100 13.88 -27.58 21.55
CA ALA A 100 12.76 -27.66 20.62
C ALA A 100 11.84 -28.83 21.00
N ALA A 101 10.53 -28.70 20.78
CA ALA A 101 9.58 -29.82 20.82
C ALA A 101 8.40 -29.59 19.86
N ALA A 102 8.05 -30.64 19.12
CA ALA A 102 7.10 -30.69 18.01
C ALA A 102 5.76 -31.36 18.39
N GLY A 103 4.71 -31.17 17.58
CA GLY A 103 3.43 -31.89 17.66
C GLY A 103 2.57 -31.80 16.37
N PRO A 104 1.63 -32.74 16.11
CA PRO A 104 1.32 -33.30 14.78
C PRO A 104 -0.10 -32.96 14.21
N PRO A 105 -0.45 -33.42 12.97
CA PRO A 105 -1.51 -32.83 12.12
C PRO A 105 -2.78 -33.69 11.92
N LEU A 106 -3.89 -33.09 11.40
CA LEU A 106 -5.09 -33.81 10.93
C LEU A 106 -5.87 -33.07 9.81
N LYS A 107 -6.65 -33.83 9.03
CA LYS A 107 -7.05 -33.65 7.61
C LYS A 107 -8.58 -33.59 7.38
N VAL A 108 -9.02 -32.77 6.39
CA VAL A 108 -10.05 -33.00 5.29
C VAL A 108 -11.55 -32.98 5.72
N LEU A 109 -12.55 -32.27 5.11
CA LEU A 109 -13.09 -32.10 3.72
C LEU A 109 -13.93 -30.79 3.51
N LEU A 110 -13.84 -30.20 2.29
CA LEU A 110 -14.84 -29.60 1.33
C LEU A 110 -16.10 -28.84 1.82
N SER A 111 -16.68 -27.83 1.16
CA SER A 111 -16.50 -27.14 -0.14
C SER A 111 -17.43 -25.89 -0.20
N GLU A 112 -17.15 -24.94 -1.11
CA GLU A 112 -18.02 -23.83 -1.59
C GLU A 112 -17.70 -22.38 -1.17
N ALA A 113 -16.41 -22.05 -1.06
CA ALA A 113 -15.84 -20.69 -0.96
C ALA A 113 -14.63 -20.54 -1.91
N PRO A 114 -14.10 -19.33 -2.23
CA PRO A 114 -12.79 -19.18 -2.87
C PRO A 114 -11.74 -19.96 -2.05
N GLN A 115 -11.15 -20.99 -2.63
CA GLN A 115 -10.34 -21.95 -1.88
C GLN A 115 -8.89 -21.47 -1.78
N LEU A 116 -8.44 -21.20 -0.55
CA LEU A 116 -7.01 -21.12 -0.21
C LEU A 116 -6.45 -22.54 -0.17
N HIS A 117 -5.69 -22.92 -1.19
CA HIS A 117 -5.06 -24.24 -1.22
C HIS A 117 -3.66 -24.20 -0.57
N PRO A 118 -3.46 -24.81 0.60
CA PRO A 118 -2.13 -25.05 1.13
C PRO A 118 -1.45 -26.14 0.29
N HIS A 119 -0.39 -25.79 -0.43
CA HIS A 119 0.43 -26.79 -1.12
C HIS A 119 1.52 -27.31 -0.19
N SER A 120 1.32 -28.51 0.38
CA SER A 120 2.40 -29.28 0.99
C SER A 120 3.18 -30.01 -0.10
N CYS A 121 4.43 -29.62 -0.35
CA CYS A 121 5.31 -30.34 -1.27
C CYS A 121 5.81 -31.63 -0.60
N THR A 122 5.06 -32.74 -0.72
CA THR A 122 5.62 -34.07 -0.47
C THR A 122 6.29 -34.57 -1.75
N SER A 123 7.62 -34.64 -1.75
CA SER A 123 8.37 -35.31 -2.80
C SER A 123 8.06 -36.81 -2.79
N SER A 124 7.85 -37.40 -3.97
CA SER A 124 7.78 -38.86 -4.14
C SER A 124 9.15 -39.55 -4.04
N SER A 125 10.23 -38.80 -3.85
CA SER A 125 11.55 -39.31 -3.47
C SER A 125 11.81 -38.97 -2.01
N GLY A 126 11.88 -39.99 -1.15
CA GLY A 126 11.97 -39.90 0.31
C GLY A 126 13.24 -39.26 0.86
N THR A 127 13.42 -37.96 0.65
CA THR A 127 14.36 -37.12 1.39
C THR A 127 13.60 -35.93 1.95
N THR A 128 13.48 -35.89 3.29
CA THR A 128 12.80 -34.83 4.04
C THR A 128 13.55 -33.51 3.89
N THR A 129 13.07 -32.63 3.02
CA THR A 129 13.42 -31.20 3.10
C THR A 129 12.64 -30.58 4.25
N GLY A 130 13.36 -29.97 5.20
CA GLY A 130 12.82 -29.45 6.46
C GLY A 130 11.62 -28.49 6.33
N GLU A 131 10.81 -28.51 7.39
CA GLU A 131 9.68 -27.61 7.65
C GLU A 131 10.07 -26.14 7.40
N GLY A 132 9.27 -25.43 6.60
CA GLY A 132 9.42 -23.98 6.49
C GLY A 132 8.83 -23.33 5.24
N VAL A 133 8.50 -24.08 4.19
CA VAL A 133 7.98 -23.50 2.95
C VAL A 133 6.47 -23.75 2.83
N ARG A 134 5.65 -22.71 3.00
CA ARG A 134 4.21 -22.74 2.74
C ARG A 134 3.89 -21.75 1.62
N ALA A 135 3.22 -22.23 0.57
CA ALA A 135 2.73 -21.42 -0.55
C ALA A 135 1.20 -21.50 -0.57
N TRP A 136 0.57 -20.37 -0.87
CA TRP A 136 -0.89 -20.24 -0.91
C TRP A 136 -1.31 -19.78 -2.30
N GLU A 137 -2.30 -20.47 -2.87
CA GLU A 137 -2.87 -20.16 -4.18
C GLU A 137 -4.36 -19.85 -4.04
N ILE A 138 -4.81 -18.77 -4.68
CA ILE A 138 -6.22 -18.37 -4.74
C ILE A 138 -6.70 -18.63 -6.17
N ARG A 139 -7.77 -19.43 -6.31
CA ARG A 139 -8.41 -19.72 -7.61
C ARG A 139 -9.91 -19.46 -7.56
N TYR A 140 -10.45 -18.97 -8.66
CA TYR A 140 -11.88 -18.93 -8.95
C TYR A 140 -12.28 -20.03 -9.94
N LYS A 141 -13.55 -20.42 -9.95
CA LYS A 141 -14.09 -21.43 -10.86
C LYS A 141 -14.47 -20.75 -12.19
N GLY A 142 -13.77 -21.06 -13.29
CA GLY A 142 -14.19 -20.65 -14.64
C GLY A 142 -13.22 -19.83 -15.51
N GLU A 143 -11.91 -19.81 -15.21
CA GLU A 143 -10.80 -19.13 -15.93
C GLU A 143 -10.21 -17.87 -15.26
N GLU A 144 -8.91 -17.70 -15.56
CA GLU A 144 -7.87 -16.74 -15.17
C GLU A 144 -7.63 -16.42 -13.67
N ALA A 145 -6.39 -16.68 -13.24
CA ALA A 145 -5.89 -16.33 -11.92
C ALA A 145 -5.52 -14.83 -11.87
N ILE A 146 -6.28 -14.05 -11.11
CA ILE A 146 -6.03 -12.61 -10.95
C ILE A 146 -5.26 -12.42 -9.63
N GLN A 147 -3.93 -12.45 -9.73
CA GLN A 147 -2.95 -12.03 -8.73
C GLN A 147 -2.74 -12.91 -7.49
N LEU A 148 -1.46 -13.17 -7.22
CA LEU A 148 -0.93 -14.09 -6.21
C LEU A 148 0.21 -13.37 -5.47
N TYR A 149 -0.05 -12.88 -4.25
CA TYR A 149 1.00 -12.33 -3.40
C TYR A 149 1.61 -13.45 -2.55
N LEU A 150 2.71 -14.03 -3.02
CA LEU A 150 3.43 -15.08 -2.28
C LEU A 150 4.49 -14.44 -1.38
N LEU A 151 4.25 -14.46 -0.07
CA LEU A 151 5.27 -14.12 0.94
C LEU A 151 6.03 -15.41 1.31
N VAL A 152 7.14 -15.72 0.62
CA VAL A 152 7.89 -16.96 0.86
C VAL A 152 9.37 -16.65 1.11
N GLN A 153 9.88 -17.09 2.26
CA GLN A 153 11.30 -16.96 2.64
C GLN A 153 12.27 -17.71 1.71
N LEU A 154 11.78 -18.58 0.82
CA LEU A 154 12.58 -19.44 -0.06
C LEU A 154 11.95 -19.58 -1.47
N ILE A 155 11.61 -18.46 -2.13
CA ILE A 155 11.06 -18.47 -3.50
C ILE A 155 11.93 -19.26 -4.47
N ASN A 156 13.26 -19.16 -4.35
CA ASN A 156 14.17 -19.90 -5.23
C ASN A 156 13.92 -21.43 -5.18
N LYS A 157 13.67 -22.03 -4.01
CA LYS A 157 13.42 -23.47 -3.91
C LYS A 157 12.07 -23.86 -4.51
N TRP A 158 11.03 -23.09 -4.23
CA TRP A 158 9.68 -23.33 -4.77
C TRP A 158 9.64 -23.16 -6.30
N ALA A 159 10.25 -22.08 -6.82
CA ALA A 159 10.35 -21.80 -8.24
C ALA A 159 11.16 -22.86 -8.99
N ILE A 160 12.29 -23.30 -8.43
CA ILE A 160 13.11 -24.40 -9.00
C ILE A 160 12.30 -25.71 -9.08
N VAL A 161 11.50 -26.03 -8.06
CA VAL A 161 10.64 -27.23 -8.06
C VAL A 161 9.56 -27.15 -9.14
N ARG A 162 8.87 -26.01 -9.26
CA ARG A 162 7.85 -25.78 -10.31
C ARG A 162 8.46 -25.73 -11.72
N LEU A 163 9.64 -25.12 -11.90
CA LEU A 163 10.39 -25.09 -13.16
C LEU A 163 10.86 -26.48 -13.61
N LYS A 164 11.23 -27.35 -12.66
CA LYS A 164 11.56 -28.76 -12.97
C LYS A 164 10.32 -29.54 -13.38
N LEU A 165 9.17 -29.27 -12.78
CA LEU A 165 7.89 -29.93 -13.12
C LEU A 165 7.34 -29.48 -14.48
N SER A 166 7.45 -28.20 -14.83
CA SER A 166 6.98 -27.69 -16.14
C SER A 166 7.85 -28.13 -17.31
N ARG A 167 9.15 -28.39 -17.10
CA ARG A 167 10.04 -28.96 -18.13
C ARG A 167 9.77 -30.44 -18.47
N LEU A 168 9.03 -31.16 -17.62
CA LEU A 168 8.70 -32.57 -17.84
C LEU A 168 7.40 -32.77 -18.63
N GLY A 169 6.58 -31.73 -18.80
CA GLY A 169 5.35 -31.78 -19.60
C GLY A 169 5.55 -31.20 -21.01
N ARG A 170 5.79 -32.04 -22.02
CA ARG A 170 5.68 -31.64 -23.43
C ARG A 170 4.21 -31.35 -23.77
N GLY A 171 3.82 -30.09 -23.91
CA GLY A 171 2.67 -29.73 -24.76
C GLY A 171 1.67 -28.69 -24.28
N SER A 172 1.65 -28.27 -23.00
CA SER A 172 0.73 -27.20 -22.55
C SER A 172 1.51 -25.90 -22.34
N GLY A 173 1.02 -24.79 -22.92
CA GLY A 173 1.60 -23.45 -22.80
C GLY A 173 1.84 -23.02 -21.35
N GLY A 174 3.00 -23.37 -20.81
CA GLY A 174 3.38 -23.08 -19.44
C GLY A 174 3.62 -21.59 -19.27
N LEU A 175 3.17 -21.05 -18.15
CA LEU A 175 3.47 -19.70 -17.70
C LEU A 175 4.98 -19.45 -17.81
N SER A 176 5.36 -18.44 -18.59
CA SER A 176 6.75 -18.05 -18.73
C SER A 176 7.23 -17.43 -17.43
N CYS A 177 8.26 -18.01 -16.80
CA CYS A 177 8.74 -17.54 -15.51
C CYS A 177 9.99 -16.67 -15.71
N LEU A 178 9.95 -15.44 -15.20
CA LEU A 178 11.07 -14.51 -15.11
C LEU A 178 11.57 -14.46 -13.67
N ILE A 179 12.88 -14.58 -13.46
CA ILE A 179 13.50 -14.43 -12.13
C ILE A 179 14.40 -13.20 -12.15
N LEU A 180 14.03 -12.21 -11.35
CA LEU A 180 14.78 -10.98 -11.13
C LEU A 180 15.47 -11.06 -9.77
N SER A 181 16.74 -11.43 -9.77
CA SER A 181 17.59 -11.46 -8.58
C SER A 181 18.97 -10.88 -8.90
N GLY A 182 19.76 -10.50 -7.88
CA GLY A 182 21.14 -10.05 -8.07
C GLY A 182 21.28 -8.87 -9.04
N LEU A 183 20.48 -7.82 -8.84
CA LEU A 183 20.59 -6.57 -9.59
C LEU A 183 21.75 -5.73 -9.04
N ILE A 184 22.46 -5.06 -9.94
CA ILE A 184 23.63 -4.25 -9.60
C ILE A 184 23.14 -2.95 -8.93
N LYS A 185 23.66 -2.63 -7.73
CA LYS A 185 23.20 -1.49 -6.92
C LYS A 185 23.83 -0.13 -7.28
N TYR A 186 24.58 -0.02 -8.38
CA TYR A 186 25.35 1.18 -8.72
C TYR A 186 24.50 2.26 -9.43
N GLY A 187 23.71 3.01 -8.65
CA GLY A 187 22.87 4.09 -9.14
C GLY A 187 21.68 3.62 -9.98
N ALA A 188 20.69 4.49 -10.17
CA ALA A 188 19.46 4.10 -10.85
C ALA A 188 19.65 3.73 -12.32
N SER A 189 20.51 4.46 -13.05
CA SER A 189 20.79 4.17 -14.46
C SER A 189 21.36 2.78 -14.67
N ALA A 190 22.37 2.36 -13.89
CA ALA A 190 22.98 1.05 -14.06
C ALA A 190 22.04 -0.08 -13.62
N LEU A 191 21.24 0.18 -12.59
CA LEU A 191 20.29 -0.76 -12.04
C LEU A 191 19.11 -1.01 -13.00
N LEU A 192 18.51 0.04 -13.55
CA LEU A 192 17.45 -0.08 -14.57
C LEU A 192 17.99 -0.67 -15.88
N ARG A 193 19.20 -0.29 -16.30
CA ARG A 193 19.87 -0.93 -17.44
C ARG A 193 20.11 -2.42 -17.21
N SER A 194 20.53 -2.80 -16.00
CA SER A 194 20.73 -4.20 -15.61
C SER A 194 19.43 -4.98 -15.68
N LEU A 195 18.33 -4.39 -15.18
CA LEU A 195 16.99 -4.97 -15.27
C LEU A 195 16.56 -5.16 -16.74
N LEU A 196 16.61 -4.11 -17.56
CA LEU A 196 16.22 -4.20 -18.98
C LEU A 196 17.06 -5.25 -19.73
N ARG A 197 18.38 -5.32 -19.46
CA ARG A 197 19.25 -6.34 -20.04
C ARG A 197 18.82 -7.76 -19.64
N LYS A 198 18.40 -7.98 -18.38
CA LYS A 198 17.88 -9.27 -17.93
C LYS A 198 16.55 -9.61 -18.59
N LEU A 199 15.66 -8.64 -18.79
CA LEU A 199 14.39 -8.82 -19.50
C LEU A 199 14.62 -9.26 -20.96
N VAL A 200 15.46 -8.53 -21.70
CA VAL A 200 15.80 -8.85 -23.09
C VAL A 200 16.45 -10.23 -23.19
N LEU A 201 17.40 -10.54 -22.30
CA LEU A 201 18.08 -11.84 -22.31
C LEU A 201 17.12 -12.98 -21.97
N TRP A 202 16.24 -12.78 -20.99
CA TRP A 202 15.22 -13.75 -20.61
C TRP A 202 14.29 -14.04 -21.77
N ALA A 203 13.63 -13.01 -22.34
CA ALA A 203 12.67 -13.20 -23.41
C ALA A 203 13.28 -13.87 -24.64
N LYS A 204 14.54 -13.53 -24.98
CA LYS A 204 15.29 -14.22 -26.03
C LYS A 204 15.51 -15.70 -25.72
N ASN A 205 15.92 -16.03 -24.49
CA ASN A 205 16.25 -17.40 -24.10
C ASN A 205 15.02 -18.29 -23.92
N THR A 206 13.89 -17.72 -23.50
CA THR A 206 12.62 -18.45 -23.29
C THR A 206 11.66 -18.33 -24.46
N ASN A 207 12.06 -17.64 -25.53
CA ASN A 207 11.25 -17.38 -26.72
C ASN A 207 9.88 -16.74 -26.38
N VAL A 208 9.90 -15.76 -25.47
CA VAL A 208 8.69 -15.02 -25.07
C VAL A 208 8.36 -14.01 -26.17
N PRO A 209 7.16 -14.07 -26.76
CA PRO A 209 6.75 -13.11 -27.77
C PRO A 209 6.52 -11.73 -27.14
N VAL A 210 7.26 -10.75 -27.65
CA VAL A 210 7.12 -9.32 -27.32
C VAL A 210 6.79 -8.58 -28.62
N GLU A 211 6.01 -7.52 -28.54
CA GLU A 211 5.76 -6.62 -29.67
C GLU A 211 7.07 -6.12 -30.31
N GLU A 212 7.12 -6.10 -31.64
CA GLU A 212 8.37 -5.89 -32.40
C GLU A 212 8.97 -4.50 -32.18
N ALA A 213 8.13 -3.45 -32.12
CA ALA A 213 8.57 -2.08 -31.86
C ALA A 213 9.25 -1.98 -30.48
N THR A 214 8.57 -2.46 -29.45
CA THR A 214 9.04 -2.53 -28.06
C THR A 214 10.31 -3.37 -27.93
N TRP A 215 10.37 -4.51 -28.62
CA TRP A 215 11.53 -5.38 -28.62
C TRP A 215 12.76 -4.69 -29.23
N SER A 216 12.59 -4.02 -30.37
CA SER A 216 13.66 -3.27 -31.05
C SER A 216 14.17 -2.13 -30.18
N GLU A 217 13.27 -1.33 -29.57
CA GLU A 217 13.64 -0.24 -28.65
C GLU A 217 14.45 -0.75 -27.44
N ALA A 218 13.98 -1.81 -26.79
CA ALA A 218 14.66 -2.40 -25.65
C ALA A 218 16.06 -2.89 -26.02
N GLN A 219 16.24 -3.52 -27.19
CA GLN A 219 17.54 -3.96 -27.69
C GLN A 219 18.49 -2.80 -27.98
N GLN A 220 17.99 -1.73 -28.60
CA GLN A 220 18.77 -0.53 -28.90
C GLN A 220 19.28 0.13 -27.62
N LEU A 221 18.41 0.32 -26.62
CA LEU A 221 18.79 0.93 -25.35
C LEU A 221 19.78 0.07 -24.56
N VAL A 222 19.66 -1.26 -24.60
CA VAL A 222 20.64 -2.16 -23.97
C VAL A 222 22.02 -2.05 -24.64
N ALA A 223 22.06 -1.89 -25.96
CA ALA A 223 23.28 -1.75 -26.76
C ALA A 223 23.92 -0.35 -26.68
N ALA A 224 23.12 0.68 -26.39
CA ALA A 224 23.57 2.07 -26.39
C ALA A 224 24.67 2.38 -25.35
N PRO A 225 25.61 3.30 -25.64
CA PRO A 225 26.60 3.77 -24.67
C PRO A 225 25.93 4.37 -23.42
N PRO A 226 26.43 4.10 -22.20
CA PRO A 226 25.82 4.63 -20.97
C PRO A 226 25.72 6.17 -20.91
N SER A 227 26.59 6.88 -21.63
CA SER A 227 26.63 8.35 -21.66
C SER A 227 25.49 9.00 -22.44
N LEU A 228 24.78 8.24 -23.27
CA LEU A 228 23.74 8.76 -24.17
C LEU A 228 22.32 8.43 -23.72
N VAL A 229 22.17 7.68 -22.61
CA VAL A 229 20.88 7.15 -22.16
C VAL A 229 20.65 7.49 -20.71
N THR A 230 19.49 8.07 -20.42
CA THR A 230 19.10 8.42 -19.06
C THR A 230 18.43 7.24 -18.36
N TYR A 231 18.37 7.26 -17.03
CA TYR A 231 17.56 6.28 -16.28
C TYR A 231 16.07 6.35 -16.66
N SER A 232 15.60 7.51 -17.14
CA SER A 232 14.23 7.70 -17.60
C SER A 232 13.91 6.88 -18.85
N ASP A 233 14.86 6.85 -19.80
CA ASP A 233 14.71 6.06 -21.03
C ASP A 233 14.65 4.57 -20.71
N PHE A 234 15.48 4.08 -19.78
CA PHE A 234 15.41 2.70 -19.31
C PHE A 234 14.09 2.38 -18.60
N GLY A 235 13.60 3.28 -17.73
CA GLY A 235 12.33 3.09 -17.03
C GLY A 235 11.15 2.96 -17.98
N LYS A 236 11.04 3.86 -18.97
CA LYS A 236 10.00 3.81 -20.01
C LYS A 236 10.08 2.53 -20.83
N ALA A 237 11.29 2.15 -21.26
CA ALA A 237 11.49 0.93 -22.04
C ALA A 237 11.13 -0.33 -21.25
N ILE A 238 11.39 -0.37 -19.94
CA ILE A 238 10.97 -1.50 -19.09
C ILE A 238 9.43 -1.58 -19.01
N ILE A 239 8.75 -0.46 -18.80
CA ILE A 239 7.28 -0.43 -18.76
C ILE A 239 6.70 -0.89 -20.10
N GLY A 240 7.15 -0.26 -21.20
CA GLY A 240 6.75 -0.65 -22.55
C GLY A 240 7.05 -2.12 -22.84
N PHE A 241 8.18 -2.65 -22.34
CA PHE A 241 8.52 -4.06 -22.47
C PHE A 241 7.46 -4.97 -21.86
N PHE A 242 7.01 -4.71 -20.64
CA PHE A 242 5.96 -5.49 -20.00
C PHE A 242 4.61 -5.35 -20.70
N ASP A 243 4.27 -4.14 -21.15
CA ASP A 243 3.04 -3.88 -21.93
C ASP A 243 3.05 -4.61 -23.28
N GLY A 244 4.22 -4.76 -23.91
CA GLY A 244 4.38 -5.44 -25.19
C GLY A 244 4.42 -6.97 -25.11
N ILE A 245 4.45 -7.58 -23.92
CA ILE A 245 4.46 -9.05 -23.77
C ILE A 245 3.11 -9.63 -24.23
N LYS A 246 3.14 -10.70 -25.03
CA LYS A 246 1.92 -11.30 -25.62
C LYS A 246 1.46 -12.60 -24.95
N VAL A 247 2.04 -12.96 -23.81
CA VAL A 247 1.78 -14.23 -23.09
C VAL A 247 1.73 -14.00 -21.59
N SER A 248 1.13 -14.94 -20.85
CA SER A 248 1.13 -14.89 -19.40
C SER A 248 2.52 -15.13 -18.81
N VAL A 249 2.93 -14.26 -17.88
CA VAL A 249 4.26 -14.26 -17.27
C VAL A 249 4.15 -14.24 -15.75
N LEU A 250 4.92 -15.09 -15.08
CA LEU A 250 5.17 -15.01 -13.65
C LEU A 250 6.52 -14.34 -13.41
N VAL A 251 6.54 -13.19 -12.76
CA VAL A 251 7.74 -12.45 -12.39
C VAL A 251 8.06 -12.69 -10.93
N LEU A 252 9.20 -13.32 -10.66
CA LEU A 252 9.74 -13.52 -9.33
C LEU A 252 10.80 -12.44 -9.07
N PHE A 253 10.45 -11.41 -8.29
CA PHE A 253 11.34 -10.31 -7.94
C PHE A 253 11.92 -10.54 -6.55
N ASP A 254 13.17 -11.00 -6.51
CA ASP A 254 13.89 -11.27 -5.28
C ASP A 254 14.56 -10.01 -4.73
N GLU A 255 14.45 -9.78 -3.42
CA GLU A 255 15.10 -8.69 -2.68
C GLU A 255 14.75 -7.29 -3.23
N LEU A 256 13.46 -6.99 -3.40
CA LEU A 256 12.99 -5.74 -4.00
C LEU A 256 13.52 -4.48 -3.29
N GLN A 257 13.67 -4.50 -1.97
CA GLN A 257 14.22 -3.36 -1.23
C GLN A 257 15.64 -2.99 -1.65
N SER A 258 16.42 -3.94 -2.18
CA SER A 258 17.72 -3.66 -2.81
C SER A 258 17.58 -2.89 -4.13
N PHE A 259 16.48 -3.10 -4.85
CA PHE A 259 16.14 -2.38 -6.07
C PHE A 259 15.69 -0.93 -5.76
N LEU A 260 14.97 -0.75 -4.66
CA LEU A 260 14.44 0.55 -4.20
C LEU A 260 15.49 1.47 -3.56
N GLN A 261 16.73 1.00 -3.39
CA GLN A 261 17.83 1.74 -2.78
C GLN A 261 19.07 1.72 -3.69
N PRO A 262 19.00 2.34 -4.89
CA PRO A 262 20.17 2.52 -5.72
C PRO A 262 21.24 3.34 -4.97
N THR A 263 22.51 2.97 -5.08
CA THR A 263 23.62 3.66 -4.42
C THR A 263 24.67 4.14 -5.40
N VAL A 264 25.14 5.38 -5.28
CA VAL A 264 26.29 5.91 -6.03
C VAL A 264 27.35 6.29 -5.00
N ASN A 265 28.55 5.73 -5.13
CA ASN A 265 29.66 5.93 -4.19
C ASN A 265 29.29 5.61 -2.72
N SER A 266 28.46 4.59 -2.51
CA SER A 266 27.90 4.18 -1.20
C SER A 266 26.80 5.08 -0.62
N ASP A 267 26.50 6.22 -1.25
CA ASP A 267 25.39 7.07 -0.87
C ASP A 267 24.13 6.70 -1.65
N LEU A 268 22.95 6.88 -1.03
CA LEU A 268 21.67 6.68 -1.71
C LEU A 268 21.52 7.68 -2.87
N ASP A 269 21.31 7.15 -4.07
CA ASP A 269 20.93 7.93 -5.26
C ASP A 269 19.46 8.36 -5.10
N LYS A 270 19.23 9.43 -4.34
CA LYS A 270 17.86 9.87 -3.98
C LYS A 270 16.98 10.13 -5.20
N PRO A 271 17.40 10.92 -6.22
CA PRO A 271 16.56 11.16 -7.39
C PRO A 271 16.30 9.87 -8.17
N GLY A 272 17.31 9.01 -8.29
CA GLY A 272 17.16 7.70 -8.92
C GLY A 272 16.23 6.77 -8.16
N ALA A 273 16.27 6.79 -6.83
CA ALA A 273 15.40 5.99 -5.97
C ALA A 273 13.93 6.42 -6.08
N GLU A 274 13.67 7.73 -6.12
CA GLU A 274 12.34 8.28 -6.37
C GLU A 274 11.81 7.84 -7.73
N TYR A 275 12.62 7.97 -8.78
CA TYR A 275 12.23 7.54 -10.12
C TYR A 275 11.97 6.02 -10.22
N ILE A 276 12.83 5.19 -9.60
CA ILE A 276 12.63 3.74 -9.57
C ILE A 276 11.32 3.36 -8.88
N ARG A 277 10.96 4.07 -7.80
CA ARG A 277 9.68 3.88 -7.13
C ARG A 277 8.51 4.18 -8.07
N ASP A 278 8.58 5.24 -8.86
CA ASP A 278 7.54 5.57 -9.84
C ASP A 278 7.43 4.51 -10.96
N VAL A 279 8.55 4.01 -11.45
CA VAL A 279 8.57 2.90 -12.44
C VAL A 279 7.93 1.65 -11.83
N LEU A 280 8.35 1.27 -10.63
CA LEU A 280 7.83 0.07 -9.96
C LEU A 280 6.33 0.21 -9.67
N LYS A 281 5.87 1.41 -9.30
CA LYS A 281 4.44 1.69 -9.10
C LYS A 281 3.64 1.45 -10.37
N GLN A 282 4.13 1.86 -11.53
CA GLN A 282 3.47 1.57 -12.80
C GLN A 282 3.49 0.07 -13.10
N LEU A 283 4.63 -0.60 -12.89
CA LEU A 283 4.75 -2.03 -13.10
C LEU A 283 3.87 -2.87 -12.19
N LEU A 284 3.69 -2.49 -10.92
CA LEU A 284 2.89 -3.24 -9.95
C LEU A 284 1.42 -2.83 -9.93
N GLY A 285 1.13 -1.54 -10.09
CA GLY A 285 -0.22 -0.97 -9.99
C GLY A 285 -0.97 -0.93 -11.32
N SER A 286 -0.25 -0.82 -12.43
CA SER A 286 -0.81 -0.78 -13.80
C SER A 286 -0.30 -1.93 -14.65
N SER A 287 0.17 -3.02 -14.02
CA SER A 287 0.62 -4.21 -14.72
C SER A 287 -0.48 -4.73 -15.66
N PRO A 288 -0.14 -5.18 -16.87
CA PRO A 288 -1.09 -5.94 -17.69
C PRO A 288 -1.60 -7.18 -16.94
N ASN A 289 -2.87 -7.55 -17.15
CA ASN A 289 -3.54 -8.64 -16.42
C ASN A 289 -2.87 -10.01 -16.60
N TYR A 290 -2.07 -10.19 -17.65
CA TYR A 290 -1.32 -11.41 -17.92
C TYR A 290 0.05 -11.46 -17.24
N VAL A 291 0.45 -10.42 -16.50
CA VAL A 291 1.71 -10.39 -15.74
C VAL A 291 1.41 -10.54 -14.25
N LEU A 292 1.91 -11.62 -13.68
CA LEU A 292 1.78 -11.94 -12.25
C LEU A 292 3.09 -11.64 -11.53
N TRP A 293 3.05 -10.75 -10.54
CA TRP A 293 4.21 -10.38 -9.73
C TRP A 293 4.26 -11.15 -8.41
N CYS A 294 5.44 -11.68 -8.10
CA CYS A 294 5.74 -12.32 -6.84
C CYS A 294 7.04 -11.73 -6.29
N VAL A 295 6.96 -11.06 -5.15
CA VAL A 295 8.06 -10.22 -4.66
C VAL A 295 8.54 -10.68 -3.30
N THR A 296 9.86 -10.74 -3.10
CA THR A 296 10.48 -10.94 -1.78
C THR A 296 11.19 -9.68 -1.30
N SER A 297 11.40 -9.60 0.00
CA SER A 297 12.27 -8.62 0.63
C SER A 297 12.84 -9.22 1.91
N SER A 298 14.15 -9.07 2.15
CA SER A 298 14.73 -9.38 3.46
C SER A 298 14.37 -8.33 4.53
N SER A 299 13.84 -7.18 4.13
CA SER A 299 13.30 -6.16 5.05
C SER A 299 11.94 -5.66 4.58
N MET A 300 10.88 -6.29 5.10
CA MET A 300 9.49 -5.88 4.82
C MET A 300 9.24 -4.43 5.26
N ALA A 301 9.85 -3.97 6.35
CA ALA A 301 9.70 -2.58 6.82
C ALA A 301 10.22 -1.58 5.77
N LEU A 302 11.40 -1.81 5.19
CA LEU A 302 11.95 -0.93 4.15
C LEU A 302 11.14 -0.98 2.84
N MET A 303 10.62 -2.17 2.50
CA MET A 303 9.72 -2.34 1.36
C MET A 303 8.44 -1.52 1.56
N TRP A 304 7.77 -1.68 2.70
CA TRP A 304 6.55 -0.94 3.01
C TRP A 304 6.79 0.56 3.14
N LEU A 305 7.89 1.00 3.76
CA LEU A 305 8.28 2.42 3.80
C LEU A 305 8.49 2.99 2.40
N SER A 306 9.14 2.22 1.51
CA SER A 306 9.38 2.66 0.13
C SER A 306 8.10 2.68 -0.70
N ILE A 307 7.18 1.74 -0.47
CA ILE A 307 5.85 1.73 -1.08
C ILE A 307 5.01 2.91 -0.54
N ALA A 308 5.04 3.17 0.77
CA ALA A 308 4.34 4.29 1.40
C ALA A 308 4.90 5.65 0.97
N ALA A 309 6.19 5.73 0.67
CA ALA A 309 6.84 6.93 0.14
C ALA A 309 6.60 7.16 -1.37
N MET A 310 5.92 6.24 -2.06
CA MET A 310 5.52 6.47 -3.46
C MET A 310 4.52 7.62 -3.50
N PRO A 311 4.71 8.65 -4.35
CA PRO A 311 3.73 9.72 -4.48
C PRO A 311 2.40 9.09 -4.89
N THR A 312 1.37 9.25 -4.08
CA THR A 312 0.05 8.70 -4.36
C THR A 312 -0.45 9.19 -5.72
N TYR A 313 -1.17 8.35 -6.48
CA TYR A 313 -2.06 8.85 -7.56
C TYR A 313 -3.21 9.74 -7.01
N GLY A 314 -3.14 10.09 -5.72
CA GLY A 314 -4.11 10.82 -4.94
C GLY A 314 -4.44 12.20 -5.49
N PHE A 315 -3.58 12.89 -6.24
CA PHE A 315 -3.98 14.21 -6.76
C PHE A 315 -5.15 14.11 -7.76
N THR A 316 -5.10 13.14 -8.69
CA THR A 316 -6.19 12.93 -9.66
C THR A 316 -7.42 12.30 -9.00
N LEU A 317 -7.21 11.37 -8.06
CA LEU A 317 -8.32 10.78 -7.30
C LEU A 317 -9.01 11.81 -6.42
N MET A 318 -8.25 12.65 -5.71
CA MET A 318 -8.76 13.70 -4.83
C MET A 318 -9.50 14.77 -5.61
N THR A 319 -8.96 15.23 -6.75
CA THR A 319 -9.64 16.22 -7.59
C THR A 319 -10.96 15.67 -8.13
N LYS A 320 -10.97 14.42 -8.60
CA LYS A 320 -12.21 13.79 -9.03
C LYS A 320 -13.14 13.43 -7.86
N ALA A 321 -12.62 13.07 -6.69
CA ALA A 321 -13.41 12.81 -5.48
C ALA A 321 -14.02 14.10 -4.93
N MET A 322 -13.32 15.22 -4.99
CA MET A 322 -13.86 16.54 -4.67
C MET A 322 -14.93 16.98 -5.68
N GLN A 323 -14.75 16.67 -6.97
CA GLN A 323 -15.75 16.96 -7.99
C GLN A 323 -16.99 16.08 -7.84
N ALA A 324 -16.80 14.78 -7.69
CA ALA A 324 -17.87 13.84 -7.37
C ALA A 324 -18.55 14.20 -6.04
N GLN A 325 -17.79 14.65 -5.03
CA GLN A 325 -18.37 15.16 -3.80
C GLN A 325 -19.29 16.34 -4.09
N LYS A 326 -18.92 17.31 -4.95
CA LYS A 326 -19.83 18.41 -5.29
C LYS A 326 -21.13 17.91 -5.96
N GLU A 327 -21.02 16.98 -6.89
CA GLU A 327 -22.15 16.43 -7.65
C GLU A 327 -23.05 15.56 -6.77
N TRP A 328 -22.48 14.58 -6.08
CA TRP A 328 -23.19 13.64 -5.23
C TRP A 328 -23.67 14.27 -3.93
N LYS A 329 -22.94 15.22 -3.33
CA LYS A 329 -23.36 15.85 -2.06
C LYS A 329 -24.70 16.57 -2.19
N LEU A 330 -25.01 17.18 -3.34
CA LEU A 330 -26.31 17.80 -3.55
C LEU A 330 -27.43 16.76 -3.59
N GLY A 331 -27.23 15.65 -4.31
CA GLY A 331 -28.20 14.54 -4.34
C GLY A 331 -28.35 13.82 -3.00
N LEU A 332 -27.24 13.63 -2.28
CA LEU A 332 -27.21 12.93 -0.99
C LEU A 332 -27.62 13.81 0.20
N ALA A 333 -27.54 15.14 0.09
CA ALA A 333 -27.91 16.05 1.17
C ALA A 333 -29.41 15.99 1.51
N GLY A 334 -30.25 15.68 0.52
CA GLY A 334 -31.68 15.50 0.71
C GLY A 334 -32.07 14.16 1.36
N LEU A 335 -31.13 13.24 1.51
CA LEU A 335 -31.37 11.92 2.07
C LEU A 335 -31.13 11.91 3.59
N SER A 336 -31.95 11.13 4.30
CA SER A 336 -31.70 10.80 5.71
C SER A 336 -30.42 9.98 5.86
N ASP A 337 -29.81 9.98 7.04
CA ASP A 337 -28.63 9.17 7.34
C ASP A 337 -28.88 7.68 7.02
N LYS A 338 -30.08 7.15 7.34
CA LYS A 338 -30.47 5.76 7.02
C LYS A 338 -30.51 5.50 5.52
N GLN A 339 -31.07 6.42 4.72
CA GLN A 339 -31.09 6.27 3.26
C GLN A 339 -29.67 6.38 2.67
N ARG A 340 -28.81 7.26 3.20
CA ARG A 340 -27.41 7.34 2.78
C ARG A 340 -26.64 6.06 3.11
N SER A 341 -26.90 5.42 4.24
CA SER A 341 -26.33 4.10 4.56
C SER A 341 -26.76 3.03 3.55
N VAL A 342 -28.03 3.04 3.10
CA VAL A 342 -28.50 2.14 2.03
C VAL A 342 -27.79 2.43 0.71
N VAL A 343 -27.59 3.71 0.36
CA VAL A 343 -26.81 4.09 -0.84
C VAL A 343 -25.34 3.65 -0.72
N LEU A 344 -24.76 3.73 0.48
CA LEU A 344 -23.41 3.23 0.75
C LEU A 344 -23.34 1.70 0.59
N ASP A 345 -24.37 0.96 0.99
CA ASP A 345 -24.41 -0.49 0.81
C ASP A 345 -24.41 -0.92 -0.67
N LEU A 346 -24.90 -0.07 -1.59
CA LEU A 346 -24.80 -0.29 -3.04
C LEU A 346 -23.34 -0.29 -3.53
N ALA A 347 -22.40 0.30 -2.79
CA ALA A 347 -20.98 0.31 -3.14
C ALA A 347 -20.27 -1.03 -2.87
N PHE A 348 -20.95 -2.03 -2.32
CA PHE A 348 -20.38 -3.33 -1.97
C PHE A 348 -21.03 -4.45 -2.80
N THR A 349 -20.30 -4.98 -3.78
CA THR A 349 -20.78 -5.99 -4.75
C THR A 349 -21.35 -7.25 -4.10
N GLY A 350 -20.78 -7.71 -2.97
CA GLY A 350 -21.25 -8.90 -2.25
C GLY A 350 -22.46 -8.68 -1.32
N VAL A 351 -22.82 -7.42 -1.06
CA VAL A 351 -23.89 -7.07 -0.12
C VAL A 351 -25.09 -6.56 -0.91
N GLY A 352 -24.84 -5.53 -1.72
CA GLY A 352 -25.86 -4.73 -2.39
C GLY A 352 -26.90 -4.15 -1.42
N ALA A 353 -27.86 -3.42 -1.98
CA ALA A 353 -28.98 -2.89 -1.22
C ALA A 353 -30.30 -3.13 -1.94
N ASP A 354 -31.38 -3.20 -1.17
CA ASP A 354 -32.71 -3.04 -1.72
C ASP A 354 -32.99 -1.53 -1.87
N ILE A 355 -33.16 -1.10 -3.11
CA ILE A 355 -33.40 0.31 -3.44
C ILE A 355 -34.87 0.69 -3.31
N SER A 356 -35.78 -0.25 -3.02
CA SER A 356 -37.20 0.01 -2.85
C SER A 356 -37.50 1.04 -1.75
N PHE A 357 -36.58 1.16 -0.77
CA PHE A 357 -36.63 2.14 0.33
C PHE A 357 -36.19 3.56 -0.06
N LEU A 358 -35.61 3.73 -1.25
CA LEU A 358 -35.25 5.04 -1.79
C LEU A 358 -36.47 5.68 -2.47
N ASP A 359 -36.51 7.00 -2.56
CA ASP A 359 -37.56 7.67 -3.31
C ASP A 359 -37.47 7.32 -4.80
N SER A 360 -38.61 7.37 -5.51
CA SER A 360 -38.67 6.98 -6.93
C SER A 360 -37.74 7.80 -7.83
N GLY A 361 -37.50 9.08 -7.49
CA GLY A 361 -36.58 9.94 -8.22
C GLY A 361 -35.15 9.43 -8.13
N LEU A 362 -34.69 9.13 -6.91
CA LEU A 362 -33.36 8.56 -6.68
C LEU A 362 -33.22 7.16 -7.27
N GLN A 363 -34.26 6.32 -7.21
CA GLN A 363 -34.25 5.01 -7.88
C GLN A 363 -34.01 5.17 -9.38
N CYS A 364 -34.75 6.07 -10.05
CA CYS A 364 -34.57 6.35 -11.48
C CYS A 364 -33.17 6.91 -11.79
N PHE A 365 -32.62 7.75 -10.91
CA PHE A 365 -31.26 8.30 -11.07
C PHE A 365 -30.19 7.22 -10.94
N LEU A 366 -30.32 6.31 -9.96
CA LEU A 366 -29.33 5.28 -9.68
C LEU A 366 -29.41 4.10 -10.66
N MET A 367 -30.60 3.73 -11.12
CA MET A 367 -30.84 2.51 -11.91
C MET A 367 -29.85 2.30 -13.09
N PRO A 368 -29.49 3.32 -13.89
CA PRO A 368 -28.54 3.14 -14.99
C PRO A 368 -27.13 2.73 -14.54
N HIS A 369 -26.79 2.98 -13.27
CA HIS A 369 -25.50 2.73 -12.66
C HIS A 369 -25.46 1.43 -11.83
N LEU A 370 -26.61 0.79 -11.65
CA LEU A 370 -26.74 -0.40 -10.82
C LEU A 370 -26.77 -1.68 -11.65
N GLN A 371 -26.25 -2.74 -11.04
CA GLN A 371 -26.37 -4.12 -11.50
C GLN A 371 -27.10 -4.92 -10.42
N ARG A 372 -28.00 -5.81 -10.84
CA ARG A 372 -28.79 -6.65 -9.94
C ARG A 372 -28.07 -7.98 -9.72
N ILE A 373 -27.95 -8.42 -8.46
CA ILE A 373 -27.49 -9.77 -8.11
C ILE A 373 -28.65 -10.77 -8.03
N ASP A 374 -28.34 -12.06 -8.06
CA ASP A 374 -29.33 -13.16 -8.04
C ASP A 374 -30.28 -13.10 -6.83
N SER A 375 -29.85 -12.50 -5.72
CA SER A 375 -30.68 -12.27 -4.53
C SER A 375 -31.71 -11.14 -4.70
N GLY A 376 -31.76 -10.50 -5.86
CA GLY A 376 -32.68 -9.42 -6.19
C GLY A 376 -32.21 -8.02 -5.76
N ARG A 377 -31.09 -7.92 -5.03
CA ARG A 377 -30.47 -6.67 -4.58
C ARG A 377 -29.64 -6.01 -5.68
N PHE A 378 -29.28 -4.75 -5.48
CA PHE A 378 -28.53 -3.94 -6.44
C PHE A 378 -27.17 -3.51 -5.89
N TYR A 379 -26.19 -3.31 -6.76
CA TYR A 379 -24.89 -2.70 -6.46
C TYR A 379 -24.39 -1.86 -7.63
N PHE A 380 -23.42 -0.97 -7.42
CA PHE A 380 -22.85 -0.17 -8.50
C PHE A 380 -22.02 -1.02 -9.48
N LYS A 381 -22.38 -0.97 -10.76
CA LYS A 381 -21.65 -1.65 -11.84
C LYS A 381 -20.24 -1.06 -12.04
N ASP A 382 -20.11 0.24 -11.79
CA ASP A 382 -18.86 0.98 -11.90
C ASP A 382 -18.19 1.06 -10.53
N GLN A 383 -17.07 0.35 -10.38
CA GLN A 383 -16.27 0.32 -9.15
C GLN A 383 -15.78 1.72 -8.75
N TYR A 384 -15.56 2.60 -9.73
CA TYR A 384 -15.16 3.98 -9.46
C TYR A 384 -16.26 4.78 -8.77
N GLN A 385 -17.53 4.60 -9.18
CA GLN A 385 -18.67 5.23 -8.51
C GLN A 385 -18.89 4.66 -7.10
N ALA A 386 -18.70 3.36 -6.92
CA ALA A 386 -18.75 2.71 -5.62
C ALA A 386 -17.72 3.31 -4.64
N GLN A 387 -16.47 3.44 -5.08
CA GLN A 387 -15.40 4.04 -4.30
C GLN A 387 -15.68 5.48 -3.91
N LEU A 388 -16.17 6.29 -4.85
CA LEU A 388 -16.53 7.68 -4.57
C LEU A 388 -17.58 7.78 -3.46
N LEU A 389 -18.58 6.89 -3.45
CA LEU A 389 -19.58 6.86 -2.39
C LEU A 389 -19.00 6.43 -1.03
N GLN A 390 -18.12 5.43 -1.01
CA GLN A 390 -17.39 5.02 0.21
C GLN A 390 -16.54 6.16 0.77
N MET A 391 -16.00 6.98 -0.11
CA MET A 391 -15.21 8.15 0.23
C MET A 391 -16.08 9.33 0.72
N ILE A 392 -17.33 9.46 0.26
CA ILE A 392 -18.19 10.62 0.60
C ILE A 392 -19.12 10.34 1.79
N ILE A 393 -19.54 9.09 2.00
CA ILE A 393 -20.50 8.68 3.03
C ILE A 393 -19.75 7.91 4.13
N ASN A 394 -19.86 8.38 5.37
CA ASN A 394 -19.37 7.66 6.53
C ASN A 394 -20.19 6.40 6.80
N ILE A 395 -19.64 5.52 7.63
CA ILE A 395 -20.26 4.26 8.02
C ILE A 395 -21.64 4.44 8.70
N ASP A 396 -21.84 5.59 9.35
CA ASP A 396 -23.08 6.00 10.02
C ASP A 396 -24.08 6.70 9.09
N GLY A 397 -23.77 6.78 7.78
CA GLY A 397 -24.59 7.45 6.79
C GLY A 397 -24.38 8.96 6.72
N ARG A 398 -23.56 9.57 7.59
CA ARG A 398 -23.28 11.02 7.52
C ARG A 398 -22.36 11.34 6.34
N LEU A 399 -22.56 12.49 5.73
CA LEU A 399 -21.66 12.97 4.69
C LEU A 399 -20.35 13.45 5.29
N ARG A 400 -19.23 13.01 4.71
CA ARG A 400 -17.91 13.49 5.09
C ARG A 400 -17.75 14.97 4.77
N THR A 401 -17.33 15.73 5.78
CA THR A 401 -17.05 17.16 5.68
C THR A 401 -15.56 17.46 5.66
N ARG A 402 -14.72 16.50 6.05
CA ARG A 402 -13.26 16.60 6.10
C ARG A 402 -12.63 15.30 5.61
N TRP A 403 -11.50 15.44 4.94
CA TRP A 403 -10.64 14.34 4.53
C TRP A 403 -9.42 14.38 5.44
N ASP A 404 -9.12 13.30 6.16
CA ASP A 404 -7.89 13.23 6.94
C ASP A 404 -6.69 12.90 6.04
N HIS A 405 -5.48 13.17 6.54
CA HIS A 405 -4.26 12.95 5.76
C HIS A 405 -3.96 11.47 5.50
N LEU A 406 -4.56 10.54 6.24
CA LEU A 406 -4.31 9.10 6.12
C LEU A 406 -5.06 8.50 4.92
N GLU A 407 -6.30 8.90 4.71
CA GLU A 407 -7.08 8.46 3.54
C GLU A 407 -6.56 9.09 2.24
N CYS A 408 -5.86 10.24 2.35
CA CYS A 408 -5.20 10.90 1.23
C CYS A 408 -3.88 10.24 0.81
N SER A 409 -3.29 9.39 1.65
CA SER A 409 -1.99 8.75 1.39
C SER A 409 -2.11 7.30 0.89
N ALA A 410 -3.31 6.72 0.93
CA ALA A 410 -3.59 5.39 0.44
C ALA A 410 -3.92 5.38 -1.06
N THR A 411 -3.51 4.33 -1.78
CA THR A 411 -3.98 4.08 -3.14
C THR A 411 -5.46 3.68 -3.13
N LEU A 412 -6.14 3.85 -4.26
CA LEU A 412 -7.53 3.41 -4.47
C LEU A 412 -7.72 1.94 -4.06
N THR A 413 -6.79 1.08 -4.47
CA THR A 413 -6.75 -0.34 -4.10
C THR A 413 -6.60 -0.52 -2.59
N GLN A 414 -5.71 0.23 -1.94
CA GLN A 414 -5.54 0.15 -0.49
C GLN A 414 -6.79 0.60 0.27
N LEU A 415 -7.47 1.64 -0.20
CA LEU A 415 -8.75 2.08 0.35
C LEU A 415 -9.82 1.00 0.17
N ASP A 416 -9.96 0.43 -1.04
CA ASP A 416 -10.89 -0.67 -1.32
C ASP A 416 -10.65 -1.86 -0.40
N TRP A 417 -9.41 -2.28 -0.23
CA TRP A 417 -9.06 -3.36 0.67
C TRP A 417 -9.35 -2.99 2.13
N GLY A 418 -9.03 -1.76 2.54
CA GLY A 418 -9.38 -1.24 3.87
C GLY A 418 -10.89 -1.32 4.13
N TRP A 419 -11.70 -0.92 3.17
CA TRP A 419 -13.16 -0.97 3.22
C TRP A 419 -13.71 -2.41 3.25
N GLN A 420 -13.16 -3.30 2.44
CA GLN A 420 -13.52 -4.72 2.46
C GLN A 420 -13.17 -5.37 3.81
N LEU A 421 -11.99 -5.09 4.35
CA LEU A 421 -11.55 -5.59 5.65
C LEU A 421 -12.45 -5.05 6.78
N LEU A 422 -12.76 -3.74 6.78
CA LEU A 422 -13.70 -3.15 7.73
C LEU A 422 -15.06 -3.85 7.68
N ARG A 423 -15.54 -4.12 6.47
CA ARG A 423 -16.83 -4.77 6.25
C ARG A 423 -16.86 -6.22 6.71
N LEU A 424 -15.78 -6.97 6.47
CA LEU A 424 -15.60 -8.31 7.03
C LEU A 424 -15.63 -8.28 8.56
N GLY A 425 -14.98 -7.28 9.18
CA GLY A 425 -15.05 -7.03 10.61
C GLY A 425 -16.47 -6.78 11.12
N GLU A 426 -17.27 -5.95 10.43
CA GLU A 426 -18.67 -5.68 10.79
C GLU A 426 -19.58 -6.91 10.68
N VAL A 427 -19.41 -7.72 9.62
CA VAL A 427 -20.19 -8.95 9.45
C VAL A 427 -19.79 -9.96 10.53
N ALA A 428 -18.50 -10.07 10.85
CA ALA A 428 -18.04 -10.89 11.97
C ALA A 428 -18.66 -10.41 13.30
N ASP A 429 -18.62 -9.11 13.59
CA ASP A 429 -19.23 -8.54 14.79
C ASP A 429 -20.74 -8.86 14.87
N PHE A 430 -21.49 -8.72 13.78
CA PHE A 430 -22.91 -9.12 13.73
C PHE A 430 -23.09 -10.61 14.04
N LEU A 431 -22.31 -11.48 13.38
CA LEU A 431 -22.42 -12.93 13.52
C LEU A 431 -22.07 -13.44 14.92
N PHE A 432 -21.17 -12.75 15.62
CA PHE A 432 -20.75 -13.07 16.98
C PHE A 432 -21.48 -12.26 18.07
N GLY A 433 -22.57 -11.58 17.72
CA GLY A 433 -23.44 -10.90 18.69
C GLY A 433 -22.87 -9.61 19.29
N ALA A 434 -21.83 -9.03 18.69
CA ALA A 434 -21.36 -7.70 19.05
C ALA A 434 -22.28 -6.62 18.45
N ARG A 435 -22.27 -5.40 19.02
CA ARG A 435 -23.00 -4.25 18.46
C ARG A 435 -22.53 -4.00 17.03
N SER A 436 -23.39 -4.31 16.07
CA SER A 436 -23.19 -4.01 14.65
C SER A 436 -24.14 -2.90 14.21
N ARG A 437 -23.86 -2.28 13.06
CA ARG A 437 -24.78 -1.29 12.44
C ARG A 437 -26.03 -1.93 11.83
N TRP A 438 -26.08 -3.25 11.77
CA TRP A 438 -27.13 -3.99 11.10
C TRP A 438 -28.24 -4.35 12.08
N GLU A 439 -29.46 -3.89 11.79
CA GLU A 439 -30.68 -4.29 12.51
C GLU A 439 -31.06 -5.74 12.16
N ASP A 440 -30.83 -6.14 10.90
CA ASP A 440 -31.12 -7.46 10.35
C ASP A 440 -29.86 -8.17 9.84
N ARG A 441 -29.97 -9.48 9.58
CA ARG A 441 -28.87 -10.30 9.07
C ARG A 441 -28.28 -9.72 7.76
N PRO A 442 -26.96 -9.42 7.70
CA PRO A 442 -26.33 -8.95 6.47
C PRO A 442 -26.44 -10.00 5.37
N PRO A 443 -26.67 -9.60 4.11
CA PRO A 443 -26.65 -10.52 2.96
C PRO A 443 -25.26 -11.11 2.78
N GLY A 444 -25.19 -12.37 2.35
CA GLY A 444 -23.91 -13.07 2.18
C GLY A 444 -23.25 -13.50 3.51
N SER A 445 -23.82 -13.12 4.65
CA SER A 445 -23.28 -13.51 5.97
C SER A 445 -23.33 -15.01 6.23
N ASP A 446 -24.18 -15.79 5.54
CA ASP A 446 -24.21 -17.25 5.71
C ASP A 446 -22.97 -17.95 5.16
N GLY A 447 -22.42 -17.47 4.03
CA GLY A 447 -21.15 -17.95 3.50
C GLY A 447 -20.00 -17.59 4.45
N LEU A 448 -19.92 -16.32 4.87
CA LEU A 448 -18.90 -15.86 5.80
C LEU A 448 -19.03 -16.50 7.19
N LYS A 449 -20.24 -16.73 7.69
CA LYS A 449 -20.49 -17.42 8.96
C LYS A 449 -19.99 -18.85 8.89
N THR A 450 -20.24 -19.54 7.79
CA THR A 450 -19.75 -20.90 7.59
C THR A 450 -18.22 -20.91 7.54
N GLU A 451 -17.59 -19.98 6.83
CA GLU A 451 -16.12 -19.80 6.82
C GLU A 451 -15.57 -19.49 8.22
N LEU A 452 -16.20 -18.57 8.97
CA LEU A 452 -15.79 -18.17 10.32
C LEU A 452 -16.09 -19.23 11.39
N GLN A 453 -17.11 -20.08 11.20
CA GLN A 453 -17.43 -21.21 12.09
C GLN A 453 -16.50 -22.40 11.87
N VAL A 454 -16.05 -22.64 10.62
CA VAL A 454 -14.95 -23.57 10.33
C VAL A 454 -13.65 -23.12 11.03
N LEU A 455 -13.50 -21.81 11.27
CA LEU A 455 -12.42 -21.20 12.05
C LEU A 455 -12.70 -21.17 13.57
N GLY A 456 -13.66 -21.96 14.07
CA GLY A 456 -14.14 -22.01 15.46
C GLY A 456 -13.05 -22.30 16.49
N SER A 457 -12.25 -21.29 16.80
CA SER A 457 -11.30 -21.28 17.91
C SER A 457 -11.88 -20.45 19.05
N GLU A 458 -11.61 -20.90 20.28
CA GLU A 458 -12.02 -20.26 21.53
C GLU A 458 -11.37 -18.88 21.73
N TYR A 459 -10.51 -18.45 20.81
CA TYR A 459 -9.58 -17.32 20.92
C TYR A 459 -10.10 -16.00 20.31
N ASN A 460 -11.38 -15.94 19.93
CA ASN A 460 -11.99 -14.82 19.20
C ASN A 460 -12.80 -13.84 20.08
N SER A 461 -12.31 -13.48 21.27
CA SER A 461 -13.04 -12.62 22.21
C SER A 461 -13.10 -11.13 21.81
N GLY A 462 -12.23 -10.65 20.92
CA GLY A 462 -12.18 -9.25 20.49
C GLY A 462 -11.60 -8.28 21.54
N ASP A 463 -11.07 -8.79 22.66
CA ASP A 463 -10.47 -7.98 23.73
C ASP A 463 -8.96 -7.74 23.49
N GLN A 464 -8.56 -6.47 23.37
CA GLN A 464 -7.15 -6.06 23.25
C GLN A 464 -6.28 -6.50 24.45
N ASN A 465 -6.85 -6.53 25.66
CA ASN A 465 -6.14 -7.00 26.87
C ASN A 465 -5.98 -8.52 26.89
N TRP A 466 -6.86 -9.24 26.20
CA TRP A 466 -6.71 -10.67 26.01
C TRP A 466 -5.53 -10.96 25.07
N TYR A 467 -5.40 -10.22 23.97
CA TYR A 467 -4.29 -10.38 23.02
C TYR A 467 -2.91 -10.14 23.66
N SER A 468 -2.75 -9.05 24.42
CA SER A 468 -1.48 -8.73 25.08
C SER A 468 -1.01 -9.84 26.04
N LYS A 469 -1.95 -10.60 26.60
CA LYS A 469 -1.69 -11.74 27.49
C LYS A 469 -1.48 -13.07 26.77
N HIS A 470 -1.95 -13.20 25.52
CA HIS A 470 -2.01 -14.49 24.81
C HIS A 470 -1.40 -14.45 23.39
N ASN A 471 -0.62 -13.41 23.04
CA ASN A 471 0.00 -13.27 21.71
C ASN A 471 0.88 -14.46 21.30
N ALA A 472 1.46 -15.18 22.27
CA ALA A 472 2.25 -16.38 22.05
C ALA A 472 1.44 -17.58 21.54
N TRP A 473 0.10 -17.51 21.63
CA TRP A 473 -0.80 -18.60 21.26
C TRP A 473 -1.43 -18.41 19.87
N LEU A 474 -1.15 -17.29 19.20
CA LEU A 474 -1.58 -17.03 17.82
C LEU A 474 -0.60 -17.73 16.87
N GLN A 475 -0.96 -18.93 16.44
CA GLN A 475 -0.04 -19.82 15.71
C GLN A 475 -0.12 -19.65 14.19
N THR A 476 -1.11 -18.93 13.66
CA THR A 476 -1.30 -18.78 12.22
C THR A 476 -1.48 -17.33 11.79
N HIS A 477 -1.02 -16.99 10.57
CA HIS A 477 -1.29 -15.69 9.94
C HIS A 477 -2.79 -15.36 9.83
N LEU A 478 -3.65 -16.38 9.90
CA LEU A 478 -5.11 -16.24 9.91
C LEU A 478 -5.63 -15.74 11.27
N ASP A 479 -5.07 -16.19 12.39
CA ASP A 479 -5.40 -15.68 13.73
C ASP A 479 -5.05 -14.18 13.84
N TYR A 480 -3.93 -13.80 13.22
CA TYR A 480 -3.55 -12.39 13.08
C TYR A 480 -4.51 -11.61 12.16
N LEU A 481 -4.98 -12.19 11.06
CA LEU A 481 -5.93 -11.54 10.15
C LEU A 481 -7.26 -11.24 10.84
N VAL A 482 -7.84 -12.21 11.55
CA VAL A 482 -9.11 -12.01 12.29
C VAL A 482 -8.96 -10.96 13.39
N PHE A 483 -7.82 -10.95 14.10
CA PHE A 483 -7.49 -9.90 15.07
C PHE A 483 -7.35 -8.52 14.41
N PHE A 484 -6.67 -8.42 13.26
CA PHE A 484 -6.51 -7.18 12.51
C PHE A 484 -7.85 -6.65 11.96
N LEU A 485 -8.73 -7.55 11.50
CA LEU A 485 -10.08 -7.20 11.03
C LEU A 485 -10.91 -6.53 12.13
N ARG A 486 -10.83 -7.03 13.37
CA ARG A 486 -11.58 -6.47 14.52
C ARG A 486 -10.92 -5.22 15.10
N SER A 487 -9.59 -5.22 15.22
CA SER A 487 -8.83 -4.06 15.72
C SER A 487 -8.87 -2.87 14.76
N GLY A 488 -8.83 -3.14 13.44
CA GLY A 488 -8.99 -2.12 12.40
C GLY A 488 -10.39 -1.50 12.41
N SER A 489 -11.43 -2.30 12.65
CA SER A 489 -12.79 -1.78 12.83
C SER A 489 -12.91 -0.83 14.02
N ALA A 490 -12.21 -1.09 15.12
CA ALA A 490 -12.20 -0.20 16.28
C ALA A 490 -11.38 1.08 16.05
N ALA A 491 -10.35 1.05 15.21
CA ALA A 491 -9.52 2.21 14.88
C ALA A 491 -10.12 3.12 13.78
N MET A 492 -11.04 2.59 12.96
CA MET A 492 -11.74 3.32 11.91
C MET A 492 -13.13 3.85 12.32
N ARG A 493 -13.66 3.43 13.46
CA ARG A 493 -14.84 4.04 14.10
C ARG A 493 -14.39 5.25 14.93
#